data_AF-A0A2A5J1U9-F1
#
_entry.id   AF-A0A2A5J1U9-F1
#
_cell.length_a   1.000
_cell.length_b   1.000
_cell.length_c   1.000
_cell.angle_alpha   90.00
_cell.angle_beta   90.00
_cell.angle_gamma   90.00
#
_symmetry.space_group_name_H-M   'P 1'
#
loop_
_entity.id
_entity.type
_entity.pdbx_description
1 polymer ?
#
loop_
_entity_poly.entity_id
_entity_poly.type
_entity_poly.pdbx_seq_one_letter_code
_entity_poly.pdbx_strand_id
1 'polypeptide(L)'
;MGLVFKIFRRRATTPDPQKAPRWEDTLPPAETERIHRILNDFTTSALETYCAPDQHDYQLWHSGKLAPLVITTLLDRGRHFGPHVDHACKEEEPEVDLWEVGRLYPRWDQTIALAQLLGVRVRNLAHPEIHPHHHANRPARRMGPTVVILSFEPSAVDDVVKDAPQSMTPIQHP
;
A
#
# COMPACT_ATOMS: atom_id res chain seq x y z
N MET A 1 35.47 -50.75 -6.91
CA MET A 1 34.37 -50.53 -5.94
C MET A 1 34.03 -49.05 -5.93
N GLY A 2 33.13 -48.59 -6.81
CA GLY A 2 32.74 -47.17 -6.91
C GLY A 2 31.36 -46.98 -6.25
N LEU A 3 31.29 -46.18 -5.19
CA LEU A 3 30.06 -45.86 -4.49
C LEU A 3 29.47 -44.56 -5.07
N VAL A 4 28.35 -44.66 -5.79
CA VAL A 4 27.61 -43.50 -6.31
C VAL A 4 26.58 -43.07 -5.26
N PHE A 5 26.82 -41.95 -4.58
CA PHE A 5 25.82 -41.30 -3.73
C PHE A 5 24.74 -40.64 -4.61
N LYS A 6 23.54 -41.24 -4.66
CA LYS A 6 22.35 -40.59 -5.21
C LYS A 6 21.81 -39.60 -4.17
N ILE A 7 22.12 -38.32 -4.35
CA ILE A 7 21.51 -37.23 -3.58
C ILE A 7 20.06 -37.06 -4.06
N PHE A 8 19.10 -37.59 -3.30
CA PHE A 8 17.70 -37.23 -3.45
C PHE A 8 17.49 -35.81 -2.93
N ARG A 9 17.49 -34.83 -3.84
CA ARG A 9 16.92 -33.51 -3.56
C ARG A 9 15.42 -33.68 -3.35
N ARG A 10 14.96 -33.67 -2.09
CA ARG A 10 13.54 -33.45 -1.78
C ARG A 10 13.16 -32.10 -2.39
N ARG A 11 12.36 -32.10 -3.45
CA ARG A 11 11.63 -30.89 -3.87
C ARG A 11 10.81 -30.46 -2.66
N ALA A 12 11.10 -29.29 -2.11
CA ALA A 12 10.17 -28.62 -1.21
C ALA A 12 8.88 -28.45 -2.00
N THR A 13 7.80 -29.05 -1.52
CA THR A 13 6.46 -28.87 -2.06
C THR A 13 6.16 -27.38 -1.98
N THR A 14 6.12 -26.69 -3.11
CA THR A 14 5.62 -25.31 -3.17
C THR A 14 4.19 -25.35 -2.63
N PRO A 15 3.85 -24.60 -1.57
CA PRO A 15 2.48 -24.57 -1.08
C PRO A 15 1.58 -24.07 -2.20
N ASP A 16 0.51 -24.81 -2.45
CA ASP A 16 -0.54 -24.47 -3.40
C ASP A 16 -1.11 -23.08 -3.01
N PRO A 17 -1.03 -22.06 -3.88
CA PRO A 17 -1.53 -20.73 -3.58
C PRO A 17 -3.04 -20.71 -3.30
N GLN A 18 -3.80 -21.75 -3.69
CA GLN A 18 -5.22 -21.90 -3.37
C GLN A 18 -5.49 -22.48 -1.96
N LYS A 19 -4.44 -22.92 -1.23
CA LYS A 19 -4.52 -23.45 0.14
C LYS A 19 -3.99 -22.50 1.21
N ALA A 20 -3.53 -21.31 0.84
CA ALA A 20 -3.19 -20.31 1.84
C ALA A 20 -4.46 -19.98 2.63
N PRO A 21 -4.44 -20.02 3.99
CA PRO A 21 -5.59 -19.62 4.78
C PRO A 21 -6.01 -18.21 4.37
N ARG A 22 -7.31 -17.97 4.29
CA ARG A 22 -7.84 -16.63 4.07
C ARG A 22 -7.33 -15.74 5.19
N TRP A 23 -7.01 -14.48 4.92
CA TRP A 23 -6.51 -13.59 5.98
C TRP A 23 -7.55 -13.44 7.11
N GLU A 24 -8.84 -13.56 6.77
CA GLU A 24 -9.98 -13.58 7.69
C GLU A 24 -9.89 -14.74 8.71
N ASP A 25 -9.28 -15.86 8.35
CA ASP A 25 -9.14 -17.04 9.22
C ASP A 25 -7.99 -16.90 10.24
N THR A 26 -7.15 -15.87 10.07
CA THR A 26 -5.95 -15.64 10.89
C THR A 26 -6.13 -14.52 11.92
N LEU A 27 -7.24 -13.79 11.86
CA LEU A 27 -7.50 -12.61 12.69
C LEU A 27 -8.68 -12.84 13.65
N PRO A 28 -8.68 -12.18 14.83
CA PRO A 28 -9.85 -12.16 15.70
C PRO A 28 -11.08 -11.55 14.98
N PRO A 29 -12.31 -11.98 15.29
CA PRO A 29 -13.52 -11.50 14.62
C PRO A 29 -13.68 -9.97 14.59
N ALA A 30 -13.34 -9.29 15.69
CA ALA A 30 -13.43 -7.83 15.77
C ALA A 30 -12.48 -7.11 14.80
N GLU A 31 -11.29 -7.67 14.56
CA GLU A 31 -10.34 -7.11 13.60
C GLU A 31 -10.80 -7.39 12.17
N THR A 32 -11.35 -8.59 11.91
CA THR A 32 -11.98 -8.93 10.63
C THR A 32 -13.15 -7.99 10.30
N GLU A 33 -14.05 -7.74 11.26
CA GLU A 33 -15.15 -6.77 11.09
C GLU A 33 -14.66 -5.35 10.82
N ARG A 34 -13.62 -4.91 11.55
CA ARG A 34 -13.00 -3.60 11.34
C ARG A 34 -12.42 -3.49 9.92
N ILE A 35 -11.69 -4.50 9.47
CA ILE A 35 -11.11 -4.52 8.11
C ILE A 35 -12.24 -4.49 7.06
N HIS A 36 -13.32 -5.25 7.27
CA HIS A 36 -14.48 -5.21 6.38
C HIS A 36 -15.14 -3.83 6.32
N ARG A 37 -15.27 -3.12 7.45
CA ARG A 37 -15.80 -1.74 7.47
C ARG A 37 -14.92 -0.81 6.65
N ILE A 38 -13.62 -0.80 6.92
CA ILE A 38 -12.64 0.02 6.19
C ILE A 38 -12.70 -0.27 4.68
N LEU A 39 -12.73 -1.54 4.29
CA LEU A 39 -12.87 -1.96 2.89
C LEU A 39 -14.19 -1.51 2.25
N ASN A 40 -15.30 -1.63 2.98
CA ASN A 40 -16.60 -1.18 2.52
C ASN A 40 -16.62 0.34 2.32
N ASP A 41 -15.98 1.11 3.20
CA ASP A 41 -15.88 2.56 3.07
C ASP A 41 -15.13 2.94 1.80
N PHE A 42 -14.03 2.26 1.46
CA PHE A 42 -13.30 2.50 0.21
C PHE A 42 -14.04 2.07 -1.06
N THR A 43 -14.94 1.09 -0.96
CA THR A 43 -15.69 0.58 -2.12
C THR A 43 -17.02 1.31 -2.33
N THR A 44 -17.61 1.86 -1.28
CA THR A 44 -18.94 2.48 -1.30
C THR A 44 -18.87 4.01 -1.32
N SER A 45 -17.79 4.61 -0.79
CA SER A 45 -17.63 6.07 -0.83
C SER A 45 -17.42 6.56 -2.26
N ALA A 46 -18.16 7.58 -2.65
CA ALA A 46 -17.90 8.28 -3.90
C ALA A 46 -16.49 8.89 -3.84
N LEU A 47 -15.63 8.49 -4.78
CA LEU A 47 -14.30 9.06 -4.90
C LEU A 47 -14.45 10.52 -5.32
N GLU A 48 -13.82 11.42 -4.57
CA GLU A 48 -13.81 12.84 -4.93
C GLU A 48 -12.85 13.03 -6.11
N THR A 49 -13.26 13.82 -7.10
CA THR A 49 -12.39 14.18 -8.22
C THR A 49 -11.15 14.91 -7.71
N TYR A 50 -10.01 14.64 -8.34
CA TYR A 50 -8.76 15.32 -8.02
C TYR A 50 -8.93 16.86 -8.00
N CYS A 51 -8.40 17.48 -6.94
CA CYS A 51 -8.03 18.89 -6.94
C CYS A 51 -6.82 19.09 -6.01
N ALA A 52 -6.23 20.29 -6.04
CA ALA A 52 -5.01 20.57 -5.28
C ALA A 52 -5.16 20.18 -3.80
N PRO A 53 -4.16 19.48 -3.22
CA PRO A 53 -4.26 19.01 -1.85
C PRO A 53 -4.33 20.18 -0.87
N ASP A 54 -4.98 19.96 0.26
CA ASP A 54 -5.07 20.92 1.36
C ASP A 54 -4.34 20.43 2.63
N GLN A 55 -4.40 21.22 3.70
CA GLN A 55 -3.75 20.87 4.97
C GLN A 55 -4.31 19.59 5.59
N HIS A 56 -5.58 19.24 5.32
CA HIS A 56 -6.17 18.00 5.84
C HIS A 56 -5.57 16.78 5.11
N ASP A 57 -5.43 16.87 3.78
CA ASP A 57 -4.76 15.83 3.00
C ASP A 57 -3.31 15.62 3.47
N TYR A 58 -2.60 16.72 3.72
CA TYR A 58 -1.24 16.68 4.25
C TYR A 58 -1.18 15.99 5.61
N GLN A 59 -2.11 16.28 6.52
CA GLN A 59 -2.16 15.66 7.85
C GLN A 59 -2.43 14.15 7.78
N LEU A 60 -3.32 13.71 6.89
CA LEU A 60 -3.58 12.28 6.68
C LEU A 60 -2.32 11.56 6.20
N TRP A 61 -1.60 12.14 5.23
CA TRP A 61 -0.32 11.62 4.78
C TRP A 61 0.75 11.66 5.90
N HIS A 62 0.96 12.80 6.54
CA HIS A 62 1.99 12.96 7.57
C HIS A 62 1.77 12.05 8.78
N SER A 63 0.54 11.64 9.07
CA SER A 63 0.21 10.69 10.14
C SER A 63 0.17 9.22 9.69
N GLY A 64 0.63 8.91 8.47
CA GLY A 64 0.74 7.55 7.97
C GLY A 64 -0.61 6.88 7.70
N LYS A 65 -1.66 7.65 7.37
CA LYS A 65 -3.04 7.17 7.18
C LYS A 65 -3.31 6.59 5.80
N LEU A 66 -2.34 6.66 4.88
CA LEU A 66 -2.48 6.03 3.57
C LEU A 66 -2.64 4.51 3.71
N ALA A 67 -3.40 3.91 2.80
CA ALA A 67 -3.75 2.51 2.83
C ALA A 67 -3.22 1.77 1.59
N PRO A 68 -2.23 0.86 1.73
CA PRO A 68 -1.70 0.09 0.60
C PRO A 68 -2.78 -0.62 -0.22
N LEU A 69 -3.74 -1.25 0.44
CA LEU A 69 -4.86 -1.92 -0.22
C LEU A 69 -5.73 -0.99 -1.07
N VAL A 70 -5.87 0.28 -0.69
CA VAL A 70 -6.59 1.27 -1.50
C VAL A 70 -5.80 1.65 -2.72
N ILE A 71 -4.49 1.87 -2.55
CA ILE A 71 -3.59 2.16 -3.65
C ILE A 71 -3.68 1.03 -4.68
N THR A 72 -3.53 -0.23 -4.25
CA THR A 72 -3.72 -1.41 -5.10
C THR A 72 -5.08 -1.43 -5.78
N THR A 73 -6.16 -1.21 -5.02
CA THR A 73 -7.53 -1.26 -5.56
C THR A 73 -7.77 -0.20 -6.63
N LEU A 74 -7.28 1.03 -6.42
CA LEU A 74 -7.48 2.13 -7.36
C LEU A 74 -6.60 1.98 -8.60
N LEU A 75 -5.35 1.51 -8.45
CA LEU A 75 -4.50 1.17 -9.58
C LEU A 75 -5.12 0.07 -10.45
N ASP A 76 -5.61 -1.01 -9.82
CA ASP A 76 -6.28 -2.12 -10.52
C ASP A 76 -7.54 -1.64 -11.27
N ARG A 77 -8.38 -0.82 -10.62
CA ARG A 77 -9.60 -0.25 -11.23
C ARG A 77 -9.29 0.67 -12.41
N GLY A 78 -8.26 1.51 -12.28
CA GLY A 78 -7.76 2.38 -13.35
C GLY A 78 -6.97 1.66 -14.44
N ARG A 79 -6.70 0.36 -14.25
CA ARG A 79 -5.85 -0.47 -15.12
C ARG A 79 -4.43 0.10 -15.28
N HIS A 80 -3.91 0.71 -14.23
CA HIS A 80 -2.55 1.24 -14.15
C HIS A 80 -1.59 0.11 -13.74
N PHE A 81 -0.79 -0.38 -14.69
CA PHE A 81 0.05 -1.57 -14.51
C PHE A 81 1.47 -1.43 -15.06
N GLY A 82 2.46 -1.84 -14.28
CA GLY A 82 3.84 -1.91 -14.72
C GLY A 82 4.57 -0.57 -14.68
N PRO A 83 5.75 -0.46 -15.31
CA PRO A 83 6.75 0.58 -14.99
C PRO A 83 6.29 2.02 -15.24
N HIS A 84 5.24 2.22 -16.04
CA HIS A 84 4.69 3.54 -16.30
C HIS A 84 4.05 4.16 -15.05
N VAL A 85 3.63 3.34 -14.08
CA VAL A 85 3.06 3.82 -12.81
C VAL A 85 4.16 4.44 -11.96
N ASP A 86 5.30 3.77 -11.82
CA ASP A 86 6.48 4.30 -11.13
C ASP A 86 6.92 5.62 -11.77
N HIS A 87 7.04 5.68 -13.11
CA HIS A 87 7.39 6.91 -13.81
C HIS A 87 6.38 8.06 -13.58
N ALA A 88 5.07 7.76 -13.61
CA ALA A 88 4.04 8.75 -13.32
C ALA A 88 4.12 9.25 -11.88
N CYS A 89 4.58 8.40 -10.95
CA CYS A 89 4.78 8.73 -9.55
C CYS A 89 6.20 9.25 -9.24
N LYS A 90 7.02 9.53 -10.26
CA LYS A 90 8.42 10.01 -10.15
C LYS A 90 9.35 9.04 -9.42
N GLU A 91 9.16 7.74 -9.64
CA GLU A 91 9.99 6.68 -9.09
C GLU A 91 10.72 5.87 -10.16
N GLU A 92 11.76 5.17 -9.69
CA GLU A 92 12.34 4.02 -10.37
C GLU A 92 11.65 2.74 -9.89
N GLU A 93 11.42 1.79 -10.80
CA GLU A 93 10.88 0.48 -10.44
C GLU A 93 11.84 -0.23 -9.45
N PRO A 94 11.34 -0.87 -8.36
CA PRO A 94 9.97 -1.31 -8.09
C PRO A 94 9.29 -0.59 -6.89
N GLU A 95 9.43 0.73 -6.75
CA GLU A 95 8.95 1.40 -5.54
C GLU A 95 7.44 1.35 -5.33
N VAL A 96 6.63 1.44 -6.40
CA VAL A 96 5.16 1.35 -6.28
C VAL A 96 4.72 -0.02 -5.78
N ASP A 97 5.37 -1.10 -6.24
CA ASP A 97 5.12 -2.46 -5.72
C ASP A 97 5.35 -2.54 -4.21
N LEU A 98 6.36 -1.80 -3.71
CA LEU A 98 6.68 -1.71 -2.28
C LEU A 98 5.68 -0.85 -1.51
N TRP A 99 5.01 0.12 -2.16
CA TRP A 99 3.90 0.86 -1.58
C TRP A 99 2.66 -0.02 -1.41
N GLU A 100 2.32 -0.83 -2.42
CA GLU A 100 1.17 -1.76 -2.39
C GLU A 100 1.27 -2.82 -1.29
N VAL A 101 2.50 -3.17 -0.89
CA VAL A 101 2.74 -4.05 0.27
C VAL A 101 3.11 -3.29 1.55
N GLY A 102 3.08 -1.95 1.52
CA GLY A 102 3.33 -1.05 2.64
C GLY A 102 4.73 -1.12 3.25
N ARG A 103 5.75 -1.48 2.46
CA ARG A 103 7.16 -1.53 2.86
C ARG A 103 7.90 -0.21 2.65
N LEU A 104 7.51 0.54 1.63
CA LEU A 104 7.96 1.91 1.40
C LEU A 104 6.77 2.85 1.53
N TYR A 105 7.00 4.03 2.08
CA TYR A 105 5.99 5.07 2.16
C TYR A 105 6.23 6.10 1.05
N PRO A 106 5.22 6.49 0.25
CA PRO A 106 5.43 7.50 -0.77
C PRO A 106 5.72 8.86 -0.14
N ARG A 107 6.66 9.63 -0.71
CA ARG A 107 6.86 11.03 -0.33
C ARG A 107 5.60 11.86 -0.66
N TRP A 108 5.54 13.07 -0.12
CA TRP A 108 4.39 13.94 -0.31
C TRP A 108 4.13 14.26 -1.79
N ASP A 109 5.16 14.64 -2.53
CA ASP A 109 5.05 14.97 -3.95
C ASP A 109 4.65 13.76 -4.82
N GLN A 110 5.05 12.56 -4.40
CA GLN A 110 4.70 11.29 -5.05
C GLN A 110 3.27 10.88 -4.74
N THR A 111 2.81 11.13 -3.50
CA THR A 111 1.40 10.94 -3.11
C THR A 111 0.50 11.84 -3.94
N ILE A 112 0.90 13.09 -4.19
CA ILE A 112 0.18 14.01 -5.09
C ILE A 112 0.17 13.45 -6.52
N ALA A 113 1.32 12.99 -7.03
CA ALA A 113 1.42 12.44 -8.38
C ALA A 113 0.54 11.19 -8.56
N LEU A 114 0.51 10.30 -7.55
CA LEU A 114 -0.37 9.13 -7.52
C LEU A 114 -1.85 9.54 -7.53
N ALA A 115 -2.24 10.52 -6.69
CA ALA A 115 -3.60 11.03 -6.66
C ALA A 115 -4.03 11.66 -8.01
N GLN A 116 -3.11 12.38 -8.67
CA GLN A 116 -3.31 12.92 -10.02
C GLN A 116 -3.50 11.81 -11.06
N LEU A 117 -2.63 10.80 -11.05
CA LEU A 117 -2.70 9.64 -11.95
C LEU A 117 -4.05 8.94 -11.83
N LEU A 118 -4.51 8.74 -10.59
CA LEU A 118 -5.77 8.06 -10.27
C LEU A 118 -7.01 8.96 -10.45
N GLY A 119 -6.82 10.27 -10.61
CA GLY A 119 -7.92 11.23 -10.72
C GLY A 119 -8.75 11.43 -9.44
N VAL A 120 -8.17 11.14 -8.27
CA VAL A 120 -8.85 11.20 -6.96
C VAL A 120 -8.18 12.20 -6.00
N ARG A 121 -8.85 12.60 -4.92
CA ARG A 121 -8.20 13.36 -3.85
C ARG A 121 -7.22 12.49 -3.05
N VAL A 122 -6.17 13.09 -2.48
CA VAL A 122 -5.22 12.40 -1.58
C VAL A 122 -5.93 11.74 -0.40
N ARG A 123 -6.94 12.40 0.22
CA ARG A 123 -7.74 11.79 1.28
C ARG A 123 -8.45 10.50 0.88
N ASN A 124 -8.73 10.26 -0.42
CA ASN A 124 -9.32 9.01 -0.87
C ASN A 124 -8.32 7.84 -0.85
N LEU A 125 -7.02 8.12 -0.72
CA LEU A 125 -5.97 7.11 -0.51
C LEU A 125 -5.76 6.77 0.98
N ALA A 126 -6.43 7.49 1.89
CA ALA A 126 -6.25 7.41 3.33
C ALA A 126 -7.54 7.01 4.06
N HIS A 127 -7.40 6.54 5.30
CA HIS A 127 -8.54 6.33 6.20
C HIS A 127 -8.20 6.70 7.63
N PRO A 128 -9.08 7.42 8.36
CA PRO A 128 -8.78 7.93 9.69
C PRO A 128 -8.50 6.84 10.72
N GLU A 129 -9.12 5.67 10.59
CA GLU A 129 -8.91 4.52 11.51
C GLU A 129 -7.62 3.73 11.24
N ILE A 130 -6.96 3.95 10.10
CA ILE A 130 -5.70 3.28 9.76
C ILE A 130 -4.59 3.90 10.59
N HIS A 131 -3.68 3.06 11.10
CA HIS A 131 -2.50 3.51 11.81
C HIS A 131 -1.32 2.68 11.33
N PRO A 132 -0.11 3.27 11.19
CA PRO A 132 1.09 2.50 10.88
C PRO A 132 1.22 1.32 11.85
N HIS A 133 1.44 0.13 11.30
CA HIS A 133 1.51 -1.10 12.09
C HIS A 133 2.51 -2.06 11.48
N HIS A 134 3.32 -2.68 12.34
CA HIS A 134 4.24 -3.71 11.91
C HIS A 134 3.50 -5.03 11.66
N HIS A 135 3.64 -5.60 10.47
CA HIS A 135 3.05 -6.89 10.13
C HIS A 135 4.16 -7.94 9.98
N ALA A 136 4.24 -8.88 10.92
CA ALA A 136 5.32 -9.89 10.95
C ALA A 136 5.45 -10.70 9.65
N ASN A 137 4.32 -10.94 8.97
CA ASN A 137 4.26 -11.70 7.72
C ASN A 137 4.06 -10.80 6.48
N ARG A 138 4.50 -9.53 6.53
CA ARG A 138 4.38 -8.62 5.39
C ARG A 138 5.11 -9.17 4.17
N PRO A 139 4.44 -9.34 3.02
CA PRO A 139 5.08 -9.90 1.84
C PRO A 139 6.17 -8.97 1.30
N ALA A 140 7.18 -9.54 0.64
CA ALA A 140 8.28 -8.77 0.06
C ALA A 140 7.87 -7.98 -1.19
N ARG A 141 6.85 -8.44 -1.90
CA ARG A 141 6.27 -7.85 -3.10
C ARG A 141 4.83 -8.33 -3.25
N ARG A 142 4.04 -7.68 -4.09
CA ARG A 142 2.68 -8.12 -4.39
C ARG A 142 2.69 -9.56 -4.93
N MET A 143 1.92 -10.44 -4.30
CA MET A 143 1.82 -11.87 -4.68
C MET A 143 0.43 -12.25 -5.23
N GLY A 144 -0.24 -11.29 -5.87
CA GLY A 144 -1.60 -11.43 -6.39
C GLY A 144 -2.64 -10.69 -5.56
N PRO A 145 -3.94 -10.86 -5.85
CA PRO A 145 -5.03 -10.03 -5.32
C PRO A 145 -5.39 -10.30 -3.85
N THR A 146 -4.78 -11.29 -3.20
CA THR A 146 -5.23 -11.81 -1.90
C THR A 146 -4.56 -11.16 -0.68
N VAL A 147 -3.57 -10.28 -0.88
CA VAL A 147 -2.87 -9.67 0.26
C VAL A 147 -3.59 -8.40 0.70
N VAL A 148 -4.19 -8.45 1.89
CA VAL A 148 -4.82 -7.30 2.56
C VAL A 148 -3.79 -6.64 3.47
N ILE A 149 -3.11 -5.61 2.96
CA ILE A 149 -2.26 -4.73 3.77
C ILE A 149 -2.97 -3.40 3.95
N LEU A 150 -3.44 -3.13 5.17
CA LEU A 150 -4.14 -1.88 5.46
C LEU A 150 -3.21 -0.72 5.82
N SER A 151 -2.01 -1.00 6.32
CA SER A 151 -1.11 0.06 6.79
C SER A 151 0.34 -0.18 6.40
N PHE A 152 1.08 0.92 6.32
CA PHE A 152 2.52 0.92 6.10
C PHE A 152 3.28 0.51 7.36
N GLU A 153 4.52 0.04 7.17
CA GLU A 153 5.47 -0.13 8.28
C GLU A 153 5.73 1.21 8.97
N PRO A 154 5.70 1.27 10.33
CA PRO A 154 5.98 2.50 11.06
C PRO A 154 7.32 3.14 10.66
N SER A 155 8.38 2.33 10.54
CA SER A 155 9.70 2.83 10.15
C SER A 155 9.72 3.47 8.77
N ALA A 156 8.92 2.94 7.82
CA ALA A 156 8.85 3.49 6.48
C ALA A 156 8.15 4.86 6.46
N VAL A 157 7.13 5.03 7.31
CA VAL A 157 6.48 6.33 7.51
C VAL A 157 7.45 7.32 8.16
N ASP A 158 8.12 6.91 9.24
CA ASP A 158 9.07 7.76 9.97
C ASP A 158 10.23 8.22 9.08
N ASP A 159 10.75 7.33 8.23
CA ASP A 159 11.85 7.64 7.32
C ASP A 159 11.54 8.74 6.32
N VAL A 160 10.28 8.87 5.93
CA VAL A 160 9.82 9.90 4.98
C VAL A 160 9.39 11.17 5.71
N VAL A 161 8.68 11.01 6.82
CA VAL A 161 8.06 12.13 7.54
C VAL A 161 9.11 12.93 8.33
N LYS A 162 10.19 12.31 8.82
CA LYS A 162 11.26 13.01 9.55
C LYS A 162 11.91 14.15 8.74
N ASP A 163 11.97 14.00 7.43
CA ASP A 163 12.58 14.95 6.50
C ASP A 163 11.55 15.89 5.84
N ALA A 164 10.26 15.73 6.19
CA ALA A 164 9.18 16.49 5.61
C ALA A 164 8.92 17.82 6.38
N PRO A 165 8.45 18.87 5.69
CA PRO A 165 8.11 20.14 6.33
C PRO A 165 6.92 19.95 7.28
N GLN A 166 6.98 20.44 8.52
CA GLN A 166 5.93 20.22 9.55
C GLN A 166 4.52 20.72 9.18
N SER A 167 4.40 21.55 8.13
CA SER A 167 3.14 22.05 7.61
C SER A 167 3.23 22.30 6.11
N MET A 168 2.10 22.20 5.42
CA MET A 168 2.05 22.55 4.01
C MET A 168 2.04 24.08 3.88
N THR A 169 3.11 24.65 3.36
CA THR A 169 3.12 26.08 3.01
C THR A 169 2.16 26.29 1.85
N PRO A 170 1.18 27.21 1.94
CA PRO A 170 0.32 27.52 0.81
C PRO A 170 1.21 27.93 -0.37
N ILE A 171 1.03 27.29 -1.53
CA ILE A 171 1.66 27.75 -2.76
C ILE A 171 1.03 29.11 -3.06
N GLN A 172 1.75 30.19 -2.77
CA GLN A 172 1.40 31.52 -3.27
C GLN A 172 1.59 31.49 -4.78
N HIS A 173 0.49 31.38 -5.53
CA HIS A 173 0.53 31.65 -6.95
C HIS A 173 0.84 33.16 -7.15
N PRO A 174 1.78 33.51 -8.06
CA PRO A 174 1.95 34.89 -8.50
C PRO A 174 0.73 35.41 -9.27
#